data_AF-A0A1H4E807-F1
#
_entry.id   AF-A0A1H4E807-F1
#
_cell.length_a   1.000
_cell.length_b   1.000
_cell.length_c   1.000
_cell.angle_alpha   90.00
_cell.angle_beta   90.00
_cell.angle_gamma   90.00
#
_symmetry.space_group_name_H-M   'P 1'
#
loop_
_entity.id
_entity.type
_entity.pdbx_description
1 polymer ?
#
loop_
_entity_poly.entity_id
_entity_poly.type
_entity_poly.pdbx_seq_one_letter_code
_entity_poly.pdbx_strand_id
1 'polypeptide(L)'
;MGCFRSVFGKIVEKANNSKKSLILFYILFVIIPIFLVDSLVISGVYRAEKASQEHMMENEANAINYTFFNQVDQAAKLGNALYSSFYVDNFLNEQYTSNLDYYNHYQQFFEDTLLKLVEGQSGLEFSIYLDNDTITNGAEFHRIDKAYGTDWYKYMEASEKNKGLFFGRRKRADGKTARTIYYFQRLNYYNNKSNNFVLIIIDYAKCASSISNLNYENNAYICDSNRIIMTNSRYSNVNKDYMQKDGSLRIDYSQDFEIYGQNLTIDIVNKNNPFLNIMKGKWYQFLLLILINVSLPLYVSSLMNSAYQHKLKEQETFVARKNAELLALHSQINPHFLFNALESIRMHSLLKQENETSEMVERLAKLQRQYTEWDEDEISISQELEFVKAYLELQKYRFGDRLSFDIDVDDDCLNLLIPKLTIVTFVENACVHGIESKTTPGWIFVRASSDGEFMTLEIEDTGIGMEEDESRNLLRRMRFANIEMLKEKGRVGIINACLRLKMISDEETSFDLDSEPGTGTLVSIKVPVKYLKGLH
;
A
#
# COMPACT_ATOMS: atom_id res chain seq x y z
N MET A 1 3.34 -7.58 -19.39
CA MET A 1 4.48 -7.14 -18.52
C MET A 1 5.33 -5.98 -19.10
N GLY A 2 5.40 -5.76 -20.42
CA GLY A 2 6.24 -4.69 -21.01
C GLY A 2 5.76 -3.24 -20.79
N CYS A 3 4.45 -3.00 -20.70
CA CYS A 3 3.91 -1.65 -20.53
C CYS A 3 4.13 -1.10 -19.11
N PHE A 4 4.06 -1.96 -18.08
CA PHE A 4 4.29 -1.57 -16.68
C PHE A 4 5.74 -1.13 -16.42
N ARG A 5 6.74 -1.78 -17.02
CA ARG A 5 8.17 -1.41 -16.90
C ARG A 5 8.49 -0.05 -17.53
N SER A 6 7.87 0.28 -18.66
CA SER A 6 8.08 1.55 -19.38
C SER A 6 7.55 2.76 -18.60
N VAL A 7 6.37 2.62 -17.99
CA VAL A 7 5.79 3.65 -17.14
C VAL A 7 6.58 3.79 -15.82
N PHE A 8 7.02 2.66 -15.23
CA PHE A 8 7.84 2.68 -14.02
C PHE A 8 9.20 3.37 -14.24
N GLY A 9 9.90 3.07 -15.35
CA GLY A 9 11.19 3.68 -15.66
C GLY A 9 11.11 5.19 -15.80
N LYS A 10 10.11 5.70 -16.53
CA LYS A 10 9.92 7.16 -16.73
C LYS A 10 9.49 7.91 -15.47
N ILE A 11 8.76 7.27 -14.56
CA ILE A 11 8.34 7.89 -13.30
C ILE A 11 9.52 7.96 -12.31
N VAL A 12 10.35 6.93 -12.25
CA VAL A 12 11.55 6.90 -11.40
C VAL A 12 12.58 7.94 -11.86
N GLU A 13 12.77 8.10 -13.17
CA GLU A 13 13.70 9.07 -13.74
C GLU A 13 13.23 10.52 -13.49
N LYS A 14 11.91 10.77 -13.47
CA LYS A 14 11.30 12.07 -13.17
C LYS A 14 11.17 12.35 -11.65
N ALA A 15 11.32 11.33 -10.80
CA ALA A 15 11.26 11.45 -9.35
C ALA A 15 12.57 11.99 -8.73
N ASN A 16 13.63 12.14 -9.53
CA ASN A 16 14.96 12.49 -9.03
C ASN A 16 15.13 13.95 -8.57
N ASN A 17 14.08 14.79 -8.59
CA ASN A 17 14.21 16.23 -8.31
C ASN A 17 13.23 16.86 -7.30
N SER A 18 12.36 16.12 -6.60
CA SER A 18 11.65 16.72 -5.45
C SER A 18 11.09 15.71 -4.44
N LYS A 19 11.17 16.04 -3.13
CA LYS A 19 10.45 15.33 -2.05
C LYS A 19 8.95 15.17 -2.34
N LYS A 20 8.35 16.08 -3.11
CA LYS A 20 6.93 16.02 -3.51
C LYS A 20 6.62 14.85 -4.44
N SER A 21 7.54 14.49 -5.34
CA SER A 21 7.36 13.36 -6.27
C SER A 21 7.33 12.02 -5.52
N LEU A 22 8.14 11.87 -4.45
CA LEU A 22 8.18 10.66 -3.63
C LEU A 22 6.92 10.50 -2.76
N ILE A 23 6.42 11.61 -2.17
CA ILE A 23 5.17 11.62 -1.41
C ILE A 23 3.99 11.27 -2.32
N LEU A 24 3.93 11.85 -3.52
CA LEU A 24 2.88 11.55 -4.49
C LEU A 24 2.89 10.07 -4.89
N PHE A 25 4.07 9.50 -5.13
CA PHE A 25 4.22 8.08 -5.41
C PHE A 25 3.71 7.22 -4.25
N TYR A 26 4.07 7.55 -3.01
CA TYR A 26 3.61 6.81 -1.83
C TYR A 26 2.08 6.89 -1.65
N ILE A 27 1.48 8.06 -1.85
CA ILE A 27 0.02 8.21 -1.82
C ILE A 27 -0.64 7.34 -2.89
N LEU A 28 -0.11 7.38 -4.12
CA LEU A 28 -0.74 6.74 -5.27
C LEU A 28 -0.61 5.22 -5.29
N PHE A 29 0.53 4.69 -4.83
CA PHE A 29 0.86 3.26 -4.92
C PHE A 29 0.75 2.50 -3.59
N VAL A 30 0.65 3.19 -2.46
CA VAL A 30 0.53 2.56 -1.14
C VAL A 30 -0.80 2.93 -0.50
N ILE A 31 -1.06 4.22 -0.26
CA ILE A 31 -2.23 4.66 0.50
C ILE A 31 -3.54 4.39 -0.26
N ILE A 32 -3.64 4.84 -1.52
CA ILE A 32 -4.87 4.69 -2.31
C ILE A 32 -5.27 3.22 -2.49
N PRO A 33 -4.37 2.30 -2.90
CA PRO A 33 -4.70 0.88 -3.02
C PRO A 33 -5.14 0.25 -1.69
N ILE A 34 -4.49 0.61 -0.57
CA ILE A 34 -4.88 0.14 0.76
C ILE A 34 -6.31 0.57 1.08
N PHE A 35 -6.64 1.86 0.93
CA PHE A 35 -7.99 2.36 1.17
C PHE A 35 -9.04 1.69 0.27
N LEU A 36 -8.71 1.42 -0.99
CA LEU A 36 -9.62 0.73 -1.91
C LEU A 36 -9.86 -0.72 -1.49
N VAL A 37 -8.81 -1.47 -1.15
CA VAL A 37 -8.91 -2.86 -0.69
C VAL A 37 -9.68 -2.93 0.63
N ASP A 38 -9.34 -2.07 1.59
CA ASP A 38 -10.02 -2.00 2.89
C ASP A 38 -11.50 -1.68 2.73
N SER A 39 -11.85 -0.68 1.89
CA SER A 39 -13.24 -0.34 1.62
C SER A 39 -14.01 -1.51 0.99
N LEU A 40 -13.38 -2.30 0.12
CA LEU A 40 -13.99 -3.49 -0.47
C LEU A 40 -14.19 -4.60 0.58
N VAL A 41 -13.21 -4.84 1.44
CA VAL A 41 -13.29 -5.85 2.51
C VAL A 41 -14.38 -5.47 3.50
N ILE A 42 -14.41 -4.23 3.98
CA ILE A 42 -15.42 -3.73 4.92
C ILE A 42 -16.83 -3.83 4.31
N SER A 43 -16.97 -3.44 3.04
CA SER A 43 -18.23 -3.59 2.30
C SER A 43 -18.64 -5.07 2.16
N GLY A 44 -17.69 -5.97 1.96
CA GLY A 44 -17.93 -7.41 1.92
C GLY A 44 -18.44 -7.95 3.26
N VAL A 45 -17.76 -7.61 4.36
CA VAL A 45 -18.15 -8.01 5.72
C VAL A 45 -19.53 -7.47 6.07
N TYR A 46 -19.82 -6.21 5.75
CA TYR A 46 -21.12 -5.60 5.97
C TYR A 46 -22.25 -6.31 5.19
N ARG A 47 -22.00 -6.61 3.91
CA ARG A 47 -22.96 -7.36 3.07
C ARG A 47 -23.22 -8.76 3.61
N ALA A 48 -22.17 -9.47 4.02
CA ALA A 48 -22.28 -10.81 4.60
C ALA A 48 -23.06 -10.81 5.92
N GLU A 49 -22.81 -9.83 6.80
CA GLU A 49 -23.57 -9.69 8.05
C GLU A 49 -25.05 -9.39 7.77
N LYS A 50 -25.33 -8.45 6.86
CA LYS A 50 -26.71 -8.12 6.48
C LYS A 50 -27.46 -9.35 5.97
N ALA A 51 -26.85 -10.13 5.08
CA ALA A 51 -27.45 -11.36 4.56
C ALA A 51 -27.67 -12.42 5.66
N SER A 52 -26.73 -12.55 6.60
CA SER A 52 -26.89 -13.45 7.75
C SER A 52 -28.07 -13.03 8.64
N GLN A 53 -28.24 -11.74 8.90
CA GLN A 53 -29.37 -11.22 9.68
C GLN A 53 -30.70 -11.48 8.96
N GLU A 54 -30.74 -11.29 7.64
CA GLU A 54 -31.92 -11.55 6.82
C GLU A 54 -32.37 -13.02 6.89
N HIS A 55 -31.45 -13.97 6.74
CA HIS A 55 -31.75 -15.40 6.93
C HIS A 55 -32.21 -15.76 8.35
N MET A 56 -31.69 -15.09 9.38
CA MET A 56 -32.18 -15.29 10.74
C MET A 56 -33.62 -14.80 10.91
N MET A 57 -33.94 -13.63 10.34
CA MET A 57 -35.29 -13.08 10.36
C MET A 57 -36.27 -13.94 9.54
N GLU A 58 -35.85 -14.48 8.40
CA GLU A 58 -36.64 -15.44 7.62
C GLU A 58 -36.99 -16.70 8.44
N ASN A 59 -36.03 -17.27 9.15
CA ASN A 59 -36.27 -18.43 10.02
C ASN A 59 -37.22 -18.11 11.17
N GLU A 60 -37.09 -16.92 11.78
CA GLU A 60 -38.00 -16.43 12.81
C GLU A 60 -39.42 -16.26 12.27
N ALA A 61 -39.59 -15.63 11.10
CA ALA A 61 -40.88 -15.44 10.46
C ALA A 61 -41.54 -16.78 10.11
N ASN A 62 -40.78 -17.75 9.58
CA ASN A 62 -41.26 -19.09 9.30
C ASN A 62 -41.73 -19.84 10.56
N ALA A 63 -40.98 -19.73 11.67
CA ALA A 63 -41.36 -20.35 12.94
C ALA A 63 -42.63 -19.72 13.54
N ILE A 64 -42.77 -18.40 13.44
CA ILE A 64 -43.98 -17.68 13.87
C ILE A 64 -45.17 -18.08 12.99
N ASN A 65 -44.99 -18.11 11.67
CA ASN A 65 -46.02 -18.54 10.73
C ASN A 65 -46.50 -19.96 11.06
N TYR A 66 -45.59 -20.91 11.18
CA TYR A 66 -45.93 -22.30 11.54
C TYR A 66 -46.68 -22.40 12.87
N THR A 67 -46.22 -21.66 13.89
CA THR A 67 -46.85 -21.65 15.21
C THR A 67 -48.27 -21.08 15.16
N PHE A 68 -48.45 -19.96 14.46
CA PHE A 68 -49.75 -19.33 14.27
C PHE A 68 -50.69 -20.23 13.45
N PHE A 69 -50.20 -20.75 12.33
CA PHE A 69 -50.94 -21.65 11.45
C PHE A 69 -51.49 -22.84 12.22
N ASN A 70 -50.67 -23.51 13.05
CA ASN A 70 -51.11 -24.66 13.82
C ASN A 70 -52.24 -24.34 14.81
N GLN A 71 -52.27 -23.15 15.39
CA GLN A 71 -53.38 -22.75 16.28
C GLN A 71 -54.68 -22.54 15.51
N VAL A 72 -54.59 -21.92 14.32
CA VAL A 72 -55.77 -21.68 13.47
C VAL A 72 -56.24 -22.98 12.80
N ASP A 73 -55.33 -23.86 12.43
CA ASP A 73 -55.62 -25.12 11.74
C ASP A 73 -56.41 -26.10 12.61
N GLN A 74 -56.26 -26.04 13.94
CA GLN A 74 -57.13 -26.79 14.85
C GLN A 74 -58.61 -26.40 14.70
N ALA A 75 -58.91 -25.10 14.62
CA ALA A 75 -60.27 -24.63 14.38
C ALA A 75 -60.76 -25.00 12.98
N ALA A 76 -59.92 -24.85 11.96
CA ALA A 76 -60.31 -25.21 10.60
C ALA A 76 -60.57 -26.71 10.42
N LYS A 77 -59.82 -27.59 11.11
CA LYS A 77 -60.08 -29.04 11.13
C LYS A 77 -61.44 -29.36 11.73
N LEU A 78 -61.81 -28.70 12.84
CA LEU A 78 -63.16 -28.84 13.41
C LEU A 78 -64.24 -28.33 12.45
N GLY A 79 -64.04 -27.16 11.84
CA GLY A 79 -64.96 -26.61 10.84
C GLY A 79 -65.16 -27.55 9.65
N ASN A 80 -64.09 -28.13 9.11
CA ASN A 80 -64.15 -29.11 8.02
C ASN A 80 -64.85 -30.41 8.44
N ALA A 81 -64.61 -30.90 9.66
CA ALA A 81 -65.29 -32.09 10.17
C ALA A 81 -66.80 -31.86 10.26
N LEU A 82 -67.23 -30.70 10.77
CA LEU A 82 -68.64 -30.30 10.80
C LEU A 82 -69.23 -30.12 9.39
N TYR A 83 -68.50 -29.44 8.51
CA TYR A 83 -68.90 -29.17 7.13
C TYR A 83 -69.17 -30.43 6.31
N SER A 84 -68.34 -31.47 6.46
CA SER A 84 -68.46 -32.73 5.71
C SER A 84 -69.39 -33.77 6.35
N SER A 85 -69.82 -33.55 7.60
CA SER A 85 -70.59 -34.55 8.35
C SER A 85 -72.05 -34.58 7.91
N PHE A 86 -72.49 -35.73 7.40
CA PHE A 86 -73.89 -35.96 7.04
C PHE A 86 -74.83 -35.87 8.26
N TYR A 87 -74.41 -36.40 9.41
CA TYR A 87 -75.20 -36.33 10.65
C TYR A 87 -75.40 -34.89 11.13
N VAL A 88 -74.37 -34.05 10.99
CA VAL A 88 -74.46 -32.62 11.28
C VAL A 88 -75.45 -32.00 10.29
N ASP A 89 -75.23 -32.13 8.99
CA ASP A 89 -76.11 -31.53 7.98
C ASP A 89 -77.59 -31.94 8.13
N ASN A 90 -77.85 -33.22 8.40
CA ASN A 90 -79.22 -33.70 8.64
C ASN A 90 -79.86 -33.01 9.85
N PHE A 91 -79.14 -32.93 10.97
CA PHE A 91 -79.61 -32.23 12.18
C PHE A 91 -79.85 -30.73 11.91
N LEU A 92 -78.96 -30.06 11.16
CA LEU A 92 -79.07 -28.63 10.89
C LEU A 92 -80.30 -28.26 10.03
N ASN A 93 -80.75 -29.18 9.16
CA ASN A 93 -81.85 -28.94 8.23
C ASN A 93 -83.19 -29.56 8.67
N GLU A 94 -83.21 -30.30 9.78
CA GLU A 94 -84.41 -30.94 10.32
C GLU A 94 -85.38 -29.90 10.93
N GLN A 95 -86.69 -30.11 10.74
CA GLN A 95 -87.73 -29.23 11.24
C GLN A 95 -88.40 -29.87 12.47
N TYR A 96 -88.41 -29.15 13.59
CA TYR A 96 -88.90 -29.67 14.86
C TYR A 96 -90.34 -29.23 15.13
N THR A 97 -91.16 -30.17 15.59
CA THR A 97 -92.60 -29.93 15.83
C THR A 97 -92.87 -29.16 17.13
N SER A 98 -91.93 -29.20 18.08
CA SER A 98 -92.01 -28.49 19.36
C SER A 98 -90.63 -28.28 19.99
N ASN A 99 -90.53 -27.40 20.98
CA ASN A 99 -89.26 -27.21 21.72
C ASN A 99 -88.77 -28.49 22.42
N LEU A 100 -89.69 -29.34 22.88
CA LEU A 100 -89.35 -30.62 23.50
C LEU A 100 -88.81 -31.62 22.47
N ASP A 101 -89.37 -31.61 21.26
CA ASP A 101 -88.92 -32.41 20.12
C ASP A 101 -87.49 -32.05 19.71
N TYR A 102 -87.20 -30.75 19.58
CA TYR A 102 -85.84 -30.24 19.36
C TYR A 102 -84.89 -30.66 20.48
N TYR A 103 -85.29 -30.53 21.75
CA TYR A 103 -84.44 -30.89 22.89
C TYR A 103 -84.04 -32.38 22.89
N ASN A 104 -84.95 -33.27 22.52
CA ASN A 104 -84.66 -34.70 22.43
C ASN A 104 -83.67 -35.00 21.31
N HIS A 105 -83.88 -34.43 20.11
CA HIS A 105 -82.95 -34.58 18.98
C HIS A 105 -81.58 -33.97 19.27
N TYR A 106 -81.54 -32.83 19.96
CA TYR A 106 -80.30 -32.20 20.42
C TYR A 106 -79.48 -33.13 21.33
N GLN A 107 -80.12 -33.80 22.31
CA GLN A 107 -79.39 -34.73 23.19
C GLN A 107 -78.84 -35.91 22.40
N GLN A 108 -79.67 -36.51 21.54
CA GLN A 108 -79.26 -37.63 20.69
C GLN A 108 -78.10 -37.26 19.75
N PHE A 109 -78.16 -36.09 19.12
CA PHE A 109 -77.10 -35.59 18.24
C PHE A 109 -75.74 -35.54 18.95
N PHE A 110 -75.69 -35.08 20.20
CA PHE A 110 -74.45 -35.00 20.95
C PHE A 110 -73.94 -36.34 21.47
N GLU A 111 -74.84 -37.29 21.75
CA GLU A 111 -74.46 -38.67 22.07
C GLU A 111 -73.83 -39.36 20.85
N ASP A 112 -74.42 -39.17 19.66
CA ASP A 112 -74.00 -39.86 18.44
C ASP A 112 -72.74 -39.25 17.79
N THR A 113 -72.50 -37.94 17.93
CA THR A 113 -71.40 -37.25 17.24
C THR A 113 -70.12 -37.07 18.06
N LEU A 114 -70.13 -37.39 19.36
CA LEU A 114 -69.03 -37.11 20.30
C LEU A 114 -68.56 -35.64 20.30
N LEU A 115 -69.36 -34.70 19.78
CA LEU A 115 -68.95 -33.31 19.59
C LEU A 115 -68.63 -32.62 20.92
N LYS A 116 -69.36 -32.98 22.00
CA LYS A 116 -69.08 -32.56 23.38
C LYS A 116 -67.69 -33.00 23.87
N LEU A 117 -67.20 -34.16 23.42
CA LEU A 117 -65.87 -34.64 23.79
C LEU A 117 -64.77 -33.82 23.09
N VAL A 118 -65.00 -33.47 21.83
CA VAL A 118 -64.09 -32.61 21.05
C VAL A 118 -64.04 -31.20 21.62
N GLU A 119 -65.17 -30.64 22.01
CA GLU A 119 -65.25 -29.32 22.68
C GLU A 119 -64.47 -29.32 24.01
N GLY A 120 -64.71 -30.34 24.86
CA GLY A 120 -64.04 -30.47 26.16
C GLY A 120 -62.54 -30.72 26.09
N GLN A 121 -62.03 -31.44 25.08
CA GLN A 121 -60.60 -31.76 24.96
C GLN A 121 -59.80 -30.74 24.14
N SER A 122 -60.40 -30.10 23.13
CA SER A 122 -59.71 -29.11 22.29
C SER A 122 -59.62 -27.73 22.95
N GLY A 123 -60.55 -27.42 23.86
CA GLY A 123 -60.70 -26.08 24.44
C GLY A 123 -61.14 -25.01 23.42
N LEU A 124 -61.66 -25.45 22.27
CA LEU A 124 -62.24 -24.58 21.24
C LEU A 124 -63.73 -24.40 21.53
N GLU A 125 -64.15 -23.14 21.67
CA GLU A 125 -65.56 -22.77 21.77
C GLU A 125 -66.10 -22.54 20.35
N PHE A 126 -67.21 -23.19 19.99
CA PHE A 126 -67.85 -22.98 18.70
C PHE A 126 -69.35 -22.71 18.83
N SER A 127 -69.91 -22.06 17.82
CA SER A 127 -71.34 -21.78 17.71
C SER A 127 -71.78 -21.97 16.27
N ILE A 128 -72.85 -22.72 16.07
CA ILE A 128 -73.48 -22.96 14.78
C ILE A 128 -74.73 -22.09 14.70
N TYR A 129 -74.82 -21.30 13.64
CA TYR A 129 -75.94 -20.42 13.38
C TYR A 129 -76.77 -20.98 12.23
N LEU A 130 -78.07 -21.03 12.44
CA LEU A 130 -79.00 -21.80 11.64
C LEU A 130 -80.13 -20.94 11.09
N ASP A 131 -80.42 -21.10 9.80
CA ASP A 131 -81.60 -20.53 9.15
C ASP A 131 -82.81 -21.48 9.34
N ASN A 132 -83.11 -21.74 10.60
CA ASN A 132 -84.16 -22.65 11.05
C ASN A 132 -84.89 -22.01 12.23
N ASP A 133 -86.19 -21.75 12.09
CA ASP A 133 -87.01 -21.10 13.11
C ASP A 133 -87.57 -22.06 14.16
N THR A 134 -87.47 -23.37 13.94
CA THR A 134 -87.93 -24.42 14.85
C THR A 134 -86.93 -24.75 15.98
N ILE A 135 -85.70 -24.25 15.91
CA ILE A 135 -84.70 -24.46 16.97
C ILE A 135 -84.86 -23.47 18.13
N THR A 136 -84.45 -23.91 19.32
CA THR A 136 -84.30 -23.03 20.49
C THR A 136 -82.83 -22.64 20.66
N ASN A 137 -82.56 -21.35 20.85
CA ASN A 137 -81.20 -20.85 21.11
C ASN A 137 -80.60 -21.50 22.36
N GLY A 138 -79.40 -22.05 22.23
CA GLY A 138 -78.66 -22.76 23.27
C GLY A 138 -77.23 -22.25 23.41
N ALA A 139 -76.30 -23.11 23.84
CA ALA A 139 -74.88 -22.76 23.92
C ALA A 139 -74.19 -22.87 22.56
N GLU A 140 -74.39 -23.98 21.85
CA GLU A 140 -73.71 -24.32 20.60
C GLU A 140 -74.57 -24.00 19.37
N PHE A 141 -75.90 -24.01 19.48
CA PHE A 141 -76.81 -23.74 18.36
C PHE A 141 -77.62 -22.46 18.59
N HIS A 142 -77.61 -21.61 17.57
CA HIS A 142 -78.28 -20.31 17.58
C HIS A 142 -79.07 -20.13 16.29
N ARG A 143 -80.19 -19.42 16.38
CA ARG A 143 -80.86 -18.90 15.19
C ARG A 143 -79.96 -17.85 14.53
N ILE A 144 -79.96 -17.85 13.20
CA ILE A 144 -79.08 -16.97 12.41
C ILE A 144 -79.33 -15.48 12.68
N ASP A 145 -80.54 -15.11 13.11
CA ASP A 145 -80.90 -13.75 13.50
C ASP A 145 -80.06 -13.19 14.67
N LYS A 146 -79.51 -14.07 15.53
CA LYS A 146 -78.58 -13.70 16.61
C LYS A 146 -77.22 -13.25 16.11
N ALA A 147 -76.82 -13.65 14.91
CA ALA A 147 -75.60 -13.18 14.29
C ALA A 147 -75.75 -11.76 13.72
N TYR A 148 -76.97 -11.36 13.39
CA TYR A 148 -77.23 -10.08 12.73
C TYR A 148 -76.73 -8.91 13.59
N GLY A 149 -75.98 -8.01 12.97
CA GLY A 149 -75.41 -6.84 13.64
C GLY A 149 -74.03 -7.05 14.28
N THR A 150 -73.58 -8.30 14.48
CA THR A 150 -72.22 -8.58 14.97
C THR A 150 -71.16 -8.22 13.91
N ASP A 151 -69.99 -7.79 14.36
CA ASP A 151 -68.93 -7.33 13.45
C ASP A 151 -68.38 -8.46 12.57
N TRP A 152 -68.26 -9.68 13.11
CA TRP A 152 -67.78 -10.84 12.36
C TRP A 152 -68.79 -11.27 11.29
N TYR A 153 -70.10 -11.17 11.56
CA TYR A 153 -71.13 -11.53 10.59
C TYR A 153 -71.19 -10.52 9.44
N LYS A 154 -71.13 -9.22 9.75
CA LYS A 154 -71.02 -8.15 8.75
C LYS A 154 -69.79 -8.34 7.86
N TYR A 155 -68.65 -8.68 8.46
CA TYR A 155 -67.42 -8.96 7.73
C TYR A 155 -67.55 -10.18 6.81
N MET A 156 -68.09 -11.29 7.32
CA MET A 156 -68.31 -12.51 6.54
C MET A 156 -69.18 -12.24 5.31
N GLU A 157 -70.35 -11.60 5.50
CA GLU A 157 -71.26 -11.26 4.41
C GLU A 157 -70.61 -10.32 3.39
N ALA A 158 -69.91 -9.27 3.85
CA ALA A 158 -69.20 -8.34 2.96
C ALA A 158 -68.03 -8.99 2.20
N SER A 159 -67.42 -10.04 2.76
CA SER A 159 -66.30 -10.75 2.14
C SER A 159 -66.72 -11.72 1.05
N GLU A 160 -67.98 -12.15 1.01
CA GLU A 160 -68.51 -13.22 0.17
C GLU A 160 -67.74 -14.56 0.27
N LYS A 161 -66.92 -14.73 1.32
CA LYS A 161 -66.10 -15.93 1.51
C LYS A 161 -66.93 -17.05 2.13
N ASN A 162 -66.74 -18.28 1.64
CA ASN A 162 -67.32 -19.48 2.27
C ASN A 162 -66.66 -19.83 3.60
N LYS A 163 -65.39 -19.47 3.79
CA LYS A 163 -64.67 -19.61 5.06
C LYS A 163 -63.60 -18.55 5.18
N GLY A 164 -63.22 -18.21 6.41
CA GLY A 164 -62.17 -17.23 6.62
C GLY A 164 -61.91 -16.92 8.09
N LEU A 165 -61.04 -15.93 8.30
CA LEU A 165 -60.69 -15.42 9.60
C LEU A 165 -61.20 -14.01 9.79
N PHE A 166 -61.63 -13.71 11.01
CA PHE A 166 -61.94 -12.35 11.43
C PHE A 166 -61.23 -12.03 12.76
N PHE A 167 -60.55 -10.90 12.80
CA PHE A 167 -59.83 -10.41 13.97
C PHE A 167 -60.68 -9.35 14.69
N GLY A 168 -61.40 -9.81 15.70
CA GLY A 168 -62.41 -9.01 16.39
C GLY A 168 -62.17 -8.90 17.88
N ARG A 169 -63.19 -8.40 18.58
CA ARG A 169 -63.16 -8.31 20.04
C ARG A 169 -64.44 -8.90 20.62
N ARG A 170 -64.31 -9.65 21.71
CA ARG A 170 -65.43 -10.26 22.43
C ARG A 170 -65.48 -9.73 23.86
N LYS A 171 -66.69 -9.49 24.36
CA LYS A 171 -66.91 -9.27 25.79
C LYS A 171 -66.84 -10.61 26.52
N ARG A 172 -65.96 -10.72 27.50
CA ARG A 172 -65.79 -11.90 28.37
C ARG A 172 -66.77 -11.86 29.54
N ALA A 173 -66.91 -12.98 30.25
CA ALA A 173 -67.75 -13.10 31.43
C ALA A 173 -67.36 -12.14 32.57
N ASP A 174 -66.10 -11.70 32.62
CA ASP A 174 -65.59 -10.70 33.57
C ASP A 174 -65.93 -9.24 33.18
N GLY A 175 -66.71 -9.05 32.12
CA GLY A 175 -67.13 -7.74 31.61
C GLY A 175 -66.09 -7.02 30.74
N LYS A 176 -64.85 -7.53 30.64
CA LYS A 176 -63.80 -6.93 29.82
C LYS A 176 -63.94 -7.33 28.35
N THR A 177 -63.46 -6.47 27.47
CA THR A 177 -63.43 -6.72 26.03
C THR A 177 -62.03 -7.16 25.61
N ALA A 178 -61.93 -8.36 25.08
CA ALA A 178 -60.68 -9.00 24.70
C ALA A 178 -60.58 -9.22 23.19
N ARG A 179 -59.37 -9.14 22.63
CA ARG A 179 -59.07 -9.57 21.27
C ARG A 179 -59.42 -11.04 21.10
N THR A 180 -59.96 -11.38 19.95
CA THR A 180 -60.47 -12.72 19.66
C THR A 180 -60.31 -13.00 18.17
N ILE A 181 -59.87 -14.21 17.85
CA ILE A 181 -59.75 -14.68 16.48
C ILE A 181 -60.94 -15.58 16.21
N TYR A 182 -61.71 -15.25 15.17
CA TYR A 182 -62.88 -16.01 14.76
C TYR A 182 -62.56 -16.73 13.46
N TYR A 183 -62.75 -18.04 13.43
CA TYR A 183 -62.83 -18.81 12.21
C TYR A 183 -64.29 -19.01 11.85
N PHE A 184 -64.70 -18.65 10.64
CA PHE A 184 -66.05 -18.90 10.15
C PHE A 184 -66.03 -19.81 8.94
N GLN A 185 -67.06 -20.64 8.79
CA GLN A 185 -67.26 -21.49 7.63
C GLN A 185 -68.75 -21.75 7.38
N ARG A 186 -69.22 -21.51 6.16
CA ARG A 186 -70.56 -21.88 5.70
C ARG A 186 -70.70 -23.40 5.66
N LEU A 187 -71.82 -23.89 6.16
CA LEU A 187 -72.18 -25.31 6.24
C LEU A 187 -73.16 -25.63 5.11
N ASN A 188 -72.64 -25.65 3.88
CA ASN A 188 -73.41 -25.81 2.66
C ASN A 188 -72.88 -26.95 1.77
N TYR A 189 -72.27 -27.98 2.37
CA TYR A 189 -71.69 -29.11 1.62
C TYR A 189 -72.73 -29.96 0.89
N TYR A 190 -73.80 -30.38 1.59
CA TYR A 190 -74.89 -31.18 1.01
C TYR A 190 -76.00 -30.31 0.42
N ASN A 191 -76.19 -29.11 0.95
CA ASN A 191 -77.16 -28.13 0.48
C ASN A 191 -76.51 -26.78 0.17
N ASN A 192 -76.22 -26.51 -1.11
CA ASN A 192 -75.57 -25.27 -1.56
C ASN A 192 -76.39 -24.00 -1.30
N LYS A 193 -77.69 -24.11 -0.96
CA LYS A 193 -78.56 -22.99 -0.61
C LYS A 193 -78.64 -22.74 0.90
N SER A 194 -77.99 -23.57 1.71
CA SER A 194 -77.92 -23.42 3.16
C SER A 194 -77.21 -22.11 3.52
N ASN A 195 -77.85 -21.31 4.36
CA ASN A 195 -77.26 -20.12 4.99
C ASN A 195 -76.60 -20.46 6.34
N ASN A 196 -76.58 -21.74 6.72
CA ASN A 196 -76.01 -22.17 7.99
C ASN A 196 -74.50 -21.95 8.00
N PHE A 197 -73.92 -21.62 9.15
CA PHE A 197 -72.48 -21.50 9.29
C PHE A 197 -72.02 -21.84 10.70
N VAL A 198 -70.77 -22.26 10.81
CA VAL A 198 -70.07 -22.43 12.08
C VAL A 198 -69.14 -21.25 12.32
N LEU A 199 -69.13 -20.77 13.56
CA LEU A 199 -68.19 -19.80 14.10
C LEU A 199 -67.38 -20.48 15.20
N ILE A 200 -66.07 -20.60 15.02
CA ILE A 200 -65.15 -21.20 15.98
C ILE A 200 -64.26 -20.10 16.56
N ILE A 201 -64.18 -20.05 17.88
CA ILE A 201 -63.42 -19.06 18.61
C ILE A 201 -62.06 -19.62 18.96
N ILE A 202 -61.03 -18.99 18.42
CA ILE A 202 -59.63 -19.34 18.69
C ILE A 202 -59.12 -18.47 19.84
N ASP A 203 -58.50 -19.11 20.84
CA ASP A 203 -57.95 -18.42 22.00
C ASP A 203 -56.73 -17.55 21.60
N TYR A 204 -56.98 -16.25 21.48
CA TYR A 204 -55.96 -15.25 21.18
C TYR A 204 -54.84 -15.25 22.23
N ALA A 205 -55.15 -15.41 23.51
CA ALA A 205 -54.15 -15.35 24.58
C ALA A 205 -53.21 -16.55 24.49
N LYS A 206 -53.75 -17.74 24.22
CA LYS A 206 -52.96 -18.96 23.95
C LYS A 206 -52.05 -18.76 22.74
N CYS A 207 -52.59 -18.27 21.61
CA CYS A 207 -51.79 -17.97 20.42
C CYS A 207 -50.65 -16.98 20.70
N ALA A 208 -50.96 -15.87 21.37
CA ALA A 208 -49.98 -14.85 21.72
C ALA A 208 -48.89 -15.41 22.66
N SER A 209 -49.27 -16.25 23.62
CA SER A 209 -48.31 -16.91 24.51
C SER A 209 -47.42 -17.91 23.76
N SER A 210 -47.96 -18.71 22.83
CA SER A 210 -47.19 -19.64 22.01
C SER A 210 -46.15 -18.92 21.15
N ILE A 211 -46.51 -17.78 20.55
CA ILE A 211 -45.59 -16.95 19.78
C ILE A 211 -44.55 -16.28 20.69
N SER A 212 -44.95 -15.76 21.85
CA SER A 212 -44.01 -15.19 22.82
C SER A 212 -43.02 -16.22 23.38
N ASN A 213 -43.43 -17.47 23.52
CA ASN A 213 -42.60 -18.57 24.03
C ASN A 213 -41.53 -19.04 23.04
N LEU A 214 -41.59 -18.60 21.78
CA LEU A 214 -40.50 -18.82 20.82
C LEU A 214 -39.21 -18.08 21.24
N ASN A 215 -39.32 -17.07 22.12
CA ASN A 215 -38.19 -16.36 22.74
C ASN A 215 -37.18 -15.74 21.75
N TYR A 216 -37.65 -15.33 20.57
CA TYR A 216 -36.82 -14.56 19.64
C TYR A 216 -36.56 -13.14 20.17
N GLU A 217 -35.36 -12.61 19.89
CA GLU A 217 -34.95 -11.29 20.37
C GLU A 217 -35.62 -10.14 19.63
N ASN A 218 -35.90 -10.32 18.34
CA ASN A 218 -36.51 -9.30 17.49
C ASN A 218 -37.99 -9.12 17.84
N ASN A 219 -38.52 -7.95 17.52
CA ASN A 219 -39.95 -7.75 17.62
C ASN A 219 -40.58 -8.16 16.30
N ALA A 220 -41.46 -9.16 16.34
CA ALA A 220 -42.24 -9.62 15.21
C ALA A 220 -43.71 -9.20 15.37
N TYR A 221 -44.34 -8.88 14.25
CA TYR A 221 -45.72 -8.40 14.16
C TYR A 221 -46.45 -9.17 13.06
N ILE A 222 -47.52 -9.89 13.43
CA ILE A 222 -48.45 -10.48 12.48
C ILE A 222 -49.49 -9.40 12.16
N CYS A 223 -49.65 -9.08 10.89
CA CYS A 223 -50.42 -7.95 10.42
C CYS A 223 -51.45 -8.36 9.37
N ASP A 224 -52.62 -7.74 9.45
CA ASP A 224 -53.65 -7.77 8.44
C ASP A 224 -53.72 -6.37 7.80
N SER A 225 -53.19 -6.24 6.60
CA SER A 225 -52.99 -4.93 5.95
C SER A 225 -52.21 -3.96 6.86
N ASN A 226 -52.82 -2.85 7.31
CA ASN A 226 -52.19 -1.87 8.20
C ASN A 226 -52.44 -2.15 9.70
N ARG A 227 -53.09 -3.26 10.04
CA ARG A 227 -53.50 -3.58 11.41
C ARG A 227 -52.61 -4.66 12.00
N ILE A 228 -51.98 -4.37 13.14
CA ILE A 228 -51.18 -5.33 13.89
C ILE A 228 -52.13 -6.24 14.67
N ILE A 229 -52.24 -7.48 14.22
CA ILE A 229 -53.07 -8.52 14.84
C ILE A 229 -52.39 -9.06 16.09
N MET A 230 -51.11 -9.40 16.00
CA MET A 230 -50.37 -10.06 17.09
C MET A 230 -48.90 -9.66 17.10
N THR A 231 -48.24 -9.80 18.25
CA THR A 231 -46.80 -9.56 18.38
C THR A 231 -46.20 -10.53 19.40
N ASN A 232 -44.92 -10.88 19.22
CA ASN A 232 -44.12 -11.64 20.20
C ASN A 232 -43.61 -10.76 21.37
N SER A 233 -43.88 -9.45 21.36
CA SER A 233 -43.43 -8.51 22.38
C SER A 233 -44.43 -8.32 23.53
N ARG A 234 -43.98 -7.66 24.61
CA ARG A 234 -44.79 -7.32 25.81
C ARG A 234 -46.03 -6.46 25.52
N TYR A 235 -46.20 -5.98 24.28
CA TYR A 235 -47.33 -5.16 23.85
C TYR A 235 -48.54 -5.97 23.32
N SER A 236 -48.49 -7.30 23.33
CA SER A 236 -49.65 -8.16 23.02
C SER A 236 -50.67 -8.18 24.18
N ASN A 237 -51.17 -7.00 24.57
CA ASN A 237 -52.20 -6.90 25.60
C ASN A 237 -53.54 -7.29 25.01
N VAL A 238 -54.06 -8.43 25.44
CA VAL A 238 -55.32 -9.02 24.98
C VAL A 238 -56.52 -8.10 25.20
N ASN A 239 -56.47 -7.16 26.17
CA ASN A 239 -57.58 -6.26 26.49
C ASN A 239 -57.53 -4.92 25.71
N LYS A 240 -56.43 -4.62 25.01
CA LYS A 240 -56.30 -3.39 24.21
C LYS A 240 -56.83 -3.61 22.79
N ASP A 241 -57.26 -2.53 22.14
CA ASP A 241 -57.60 -2.61 20.72
C ASP A 241 -56.37 -2.92 19.86
N TYR A 242 -56.60 -3.50 18.70
CA TYR A 242 -55.57 -3.76 17.70
C TYR A 242 -54.91 -2.46 17.27
N MET A 243 -53.57 -2.46 17.22
CA MET A 243 -52.80 -1.27 16.87
C MET A 243 -52.69 -1.17 15.35
N GLN A 244 -52.56 0.05 14.83
CA GLN A 244 -52.13 0.22 13.44
C GLN A 244 -50.61 0.18 13.36
N LYS A 245 -50.07 -0.18 12.19
CA LYS A 245 -48.65 -0.02 11.91
C LYS A 245 -48.33 1.48 12.04
N ASP A 246 -47.45 1.82 12.96
CA ASP A 246 -46.89 3.17 13.04
C ASP A 246 -45.90 3.34 11.88
N GLY A 247 -46.03 4.43 11.11
CA GLY A 247 -45.10 4.74 10.02
C GLY A 247 -43.65 4.98 10.50
N SER A 248 -43.43 5.08 11.80
CA SER A 248 -42.09 5.14 12.42
C SER A 248 -41.40 3.77 12.55
N LEU A 249 -42.13 2.65 12.40
CA LEU A 249 -41.56 1.31 12.50
C LEU A 249 -40.70 1.02 11.28
N ARG A 250 -39.38 0.94 11.49
CA ARG A 250 -38.44 0.47 10.47
C ARG A 250 -38.53 -1.05 10.37
N ILE A 251 -39.26 -1.53 9.37
CA ILE A 251 -39.37 -2.96 9.06
C ILE A 251 -38.08 -3.41 8.38
N ASP A 252 -37.39 -4.40 8.96
CA ASP A 252 -36.13 -4.94 8.43
C ASP A 252 -36.35 -6.20 7.59
N TYR A 253 -37.43 -6.94 7.83
CA TYR A 253 -37.85 -8.10 7.05
C TYR A 253 -39.39 -8.23 7.04
N SER A 254 -39.95 -8.66 5.92
CA SER A 254 -41.39 -8.87 5.75
C SER A 254 -41.65 -10.15 4.97
N GLN A 255 -42.59 -10.96 5.44
CA GLN A 255 -43.03 -12.19 4.77
C GLN A 255 -44.54 -12.24 4.68
N ASP A 256 -45.05 -12.36 3.46
CA ASP A 256 -46.49 -12.52 3.21
C ASP A 256 -46.87 -14.01 3.28
N PHE A 257 -48.03 -14.30 3.84
CA PHE A 257 -48.59 -15.64 3.86
C PHE A 257 -50.12 -15.59 3.79
N GLU A 258 -50.71 -16.63 3.18
CA GLU A 258 -52.15 -16.78 3.09
C GLU A 258 -52.62 -17.90 4.02
N ILE A 259 -53.66 -17.63 4.80
CA ILE A 259 -54.28 -18.63 5.67
C ILE A 259 -55.81 -18.53 5.61
N TYR A 260 -56.45 -19.61 5.16
CA TYR A 260 -57.90 -19.70 4.94
C TYR A 260 -58.51 -18.49 4.20
N GLY A 261 -57.86 -18.04 3.12
CA GLY A 261 -58.32 -16.91 2.32
C GLY A 261 -58.04 -15.53 2.93
N GLN A 262 -57.27 -15.45 4.02
CA GLN A 262 -56.78 -14.21 4.59
C GLN A 262 -55.30 -14.01 4.24
N ASN A 263 -54.98 -12.87 3.62
CA ASN A 263 -53.60 -12.47 3.36
C ASN A 263 -53.06 -11.72 4.58
N LEU A 264 -52.00 -12.23 5.17
CA LEU A 264 -51.35 -11.67 6.34
C LEU A 264 -49.87 -11.42 6.05
N THR A 265 -49.26 -10.49 6.78
CA THR A 265 -47.83 -10.21 6.71
C THR A 265 -47.19 -10.44 8.07
N ILE A 266 -45.98 -10.98 8.09
CA ILE A 266 -45.12 -11.04 9.28
C ILE A 266 -44.01 -10.01 9.08
N ASP A 267 -44.07 -8.94 9.87
CA ASP A 267 -43.07 -7.87 9.83
C ASP A 267 -42.13 -8.05 11.02
N ILE A 268 -40.82 -8.10 10.78
CA ILE A 268 -39.79 -8.18 11.81
C ILE A 268 -39.03 -6.86 11.88
N VAL A 269 -38.89 -6.37 13.10
CA VAL A 269 -38.11 -5.17 13.44
C VAL A 269 -36.89 -5.61 14.24
N ASN A 270 -35.71 -5.41 13.66
CA ASN A 270 -34.44 -5.77 14.26
C ASN A 270 -34.06 -4.72 15.32
N LYS A 271 -33.77 -5.17 16.54
CA LYS A 271 -33.31 -4.27 17.61
C LYS A 271 -31.84 -3.87 17.45
N ASN A 272 -31.07 -4.64 16.67
CA ASN A 272 -29.64 -4.54 16.58
C ASN A 272 -29.19 -3.92 15.25
N ASN A 273 -28.37 -2.88 15.33
CA ASN A 273 -27.74 -2.31 14.14
C ASN A 273 -26.64 -3.27 13.63
N PRO A 274 -26.65 -3.65 12.33
CA PRO A 274 -25.65 -4.56 11.77
C PRO A 274 -24.21 -4.09 12.01
N PHE A 275 -23.98 -2.78 11.93
CA PHE A 275 -22.68 -2.17 12.19
C PHE A 275 -22.19 -2.40 13.64
N LEU A 276 -23.07 -2.23 14.62
CA LEU A 276 -22.73 -2.46 16.04
C LEU A 276 -22.42 -3.93 16.32
N ASN A 277 -23.11 -4.86 15.67
CA ASN A 277 -22.82 -6.30 15.77
C ASN A 277 -21.44 -6.63 15.20
N ILE A 278 -21.11 -6.09 14.03
CA ILE A 278 -19.78 -6.25 13.43
C ILE A 278 -18.69 -5.71 14.38
N MET A 279 -18.89 -4.52 14.95
CA MET A 279 -17.93 -3.90 15.87
C MET A 279 -17.79 -4.63 17.21
N LYS A 280 -18.78 -5.42 17.65
CA LYS A 280 -18.67 -6.23 18.88
C LYS A 280 -18.10 -7.63 18.61
N GLY A 281 -18.59 -8.30 17.58
CA GLY A 281 -18.26 -9.70 17.30
C GLY A 281 -17.03 -9.91 16.41
N LYS A 282 -16.68 -8.92 15.57
CA LYS A 282 -15.67 -9.06 14.51
C LYS A 282 -14.60 -7.97 14.53
N TRP A 283 -14.49 -7.20 15.63
CA TRP A 283 -13.51 -6.10 15.76
C TRP A 283 -12.05 -6.54 15.51
N TYR A 284 -11.69 -7.77 15.89
CA TYR A 284 -10.36 -8.33 15.71
C TYR A 284 -9.97 -8.44 14.22
N GLN A 285 -10.95 -8.60 13.31
CA GLN A 285 -10.70 -8.63 11.86
C GLN A 285 -10.24 -7.26 11.36
N PHE A 286 -10.81 -6.17 11.89
CA PHE A 286 -10.37 -4.80 11.59
C PHE A 286 -9.00 -4.52 12.21
N LEU A 287 -8.74 -5.02 13.42
CA LEU A 287 -7.42 -4.88 14.03
C LEU A 287 -6.35 -5.59 13.19
N LEU A 288 -6.62 -6.81 12.73
CA LEU A 288 -5.73 -7.56 11.83
C LEU A 288 -5.46 -6.78 10.53
N LEU A 289 -6.51 -6.22 9.92
CA LEU A 289 -6.42 -5.40 8.70
C LEU A 289 -5.48 -4.20 8.92
N ILE A 290 -5.69 -3.45 10.00
CA ILE A 290 -4.84 -2.31 10.39
C ILE A 290 -3.39 -2.77 10.60
N LEU A 291 -3.19 -3.89 11.29
CA LEU A 291 -1.86 -4.41 11.62
C LEU A 291 -1.09 -4.81 10.36
N ILE A 292 -1.75 -5.46 9.40
CA ILE A 292 -1.18 -5.76 8.08
C ILE A 292 -0.84 -4.47 7.32
N ASN A 293 -1.77 -3.50 7.31
CA ASN A 293 -1.60 -2.25 6.58
C ASN A 293 -0.55 -1.32 7.19
N VAL A 294 -0.23 -1.44 8.48
CA VAL A 294 0.83 -0.67 9.15
C VAL A 294 2.17 -1.41 9.08
N SER A 295 2.19 -2.74 9.25
CA SER A 295 3.43 -3.52 9.27
C SER A 295 4.13 -3.56 7.91
N LEU A 296 3.38 -3.72 6.82
CA LEU A 296 3.97 -3.82 5.47
C LEU A 296 4.71 -2.53 5.06
N PRO A 297 4.12 -1.32 5.17
CA PRO A 297 4.85 -0.10 4.83
C PRO A 297 6.00 0.21 5.78
N LEU A 298 5.88 -0.09 7.08
CA LEU A 298 6.99 0.07 8.02
C LEU A 298 8.17 -0.86 7.66
N TYR A 299 7.88 -2.10 7.29
CA TYR A 299 8.89 -3.06 6.86
C TYR A 299 9.59 -2.60 5.57
N VAL A 300 8.83 -2.20 4.55
CA VAL A 300 9.38 -1.68 3.29
C VAL A 300 10.21 -0.41 3.53
N SER A 301 9.71 0.50 4.37
CA SER A 301 10.44 1.72 4.75
C SER A 301 11.75 1.42 5.46
N SER A 302 11.77 0.42 6.35
CA SER A 302 12.98 -0.04 7.04
C SER A 302 14.02 -0.61 6.07
N LEU A 303 13.57 -1.42 5.10
CA LEU A 303 14.43 -1.96 4.04
C LEU A 303 15.00 -0.85 3.15
N MET A 304 14.18 0.10 2.70
CA MET A 304 14.64 1.24 1.90
C MET A 304 15.66 2.08 2.66
N ASN A 305 15.41 2.37 3.94
CA ASN A 305 16.32 3.16 4.75
C ASN A 305 17.66 2.45 4.92
N SER A 306 17.65 1.14 5.18
CA SER A 306 18.87 0.33 5.31
C SER A 306 19.68 0.31 4.00
N ALA A 307 19.03 0.13 2.85
CA ALA A 307 19.68 0.16 1.54
C ALA A 307 20.28 1.54 1.22
N TYR A 308 19.58 2.62 1.58
CA TYR A 308 20.07 3.98 1.40
C TYR A 308 21.31 4.26 2.25
N GLN A 309 21.31 3.85 3.52
CA GLN A 309 22.45 4.00 4.42
C GLN A 309 23.69 3.21 3.95
N HIS A 310 23.48 1.98 3.45
CA HIS A 310 24.56 1.20 2.85
C HIS A 310 25.20 1.91 1.66
N LYS A 311 24.39 2.48 0.78
CA LYS A 311 24.87 3.20 -0.41
C LYS A 311 25.63 4.47 -0.05
N LEU A 312 25.18 5.22 0.97
CA LEU A 312 25.91 6.39 1.48
C LEU A 312 27.27 6.00 2.03
N LYS A 313 27.33 4.97 2.88
CA LYS A 313 28.59 4.51 3.48
C LYS A 313 29.58 3.98 2.44
N GLU A 314 29.08 3.34 1.38
CA GLU A 314 29.91 2.89 0.26
C GLU A 314 30.51 4.09 -0.49
N GLN A 315 29.73 5.14 -0.75
CA GLN A 315 30.26 6.38 -1.34
C GLN A 315 31.29 7.07 -0.44
N GLU A 316 31.04 7.18 0.86
CA GLU A 316 31.99 7.79 1.81
C GLU A 316 33.32 7.03 1.86
N THR A 317 33.27 5.70 1.92
CA THR A 317 34.49 4.87 1.94
C THR A 317 35.26 4.94 0.62
N PHE A 318 34.55 5.03 -0.51
CA PHE A 318 35.18 5.23 -1.82
C PHE A 318 35.93 6.57 -1.91
N VAL A 319 35.29 7.67 -1.50
CA VAL A 319 35.91 9.01 -1.48
C VAL A 319 37.11 9.04 -0.53
N ALA A 320 36.96 8.51 0.68
CA ALA A 320 38.04 8.45 1.66
C ALA A 320 39.26 7.68 1.15
N ARG A 321 39.03 6.54 0.47
CA ARG A 321 40.10 5.74 -0.14
C ARG A 321 40.84 6.51 -1.23
N LYS A 322 40.12 7.21 -2.11
CA LYS A 322 40.75 8.02 -3.17
C LYS A 322 41.61 9.14 -2.60
N ASN A 323 41.13 9.83 -1.56
CA ASN A 323 41.90 10.86 -0.88
C ASN A 323 43.16 10.30 -0.20
N ALA A 324 43.07 9.14 0.45
CA ALA A 324 44.21 8.49 1.08
C ALA A 324 45.27 8.04 0.05
N GLU A 325 44.84 7.54 -1.12
CA GLU A 325 45.75 7.18 -2.21
C GLU A 325 46.49 8.41 -2.77
N LEU A 326 45.81 9.55 -2.93
CA LEU A 326 46.42 10.82 -3.35
C LEU A 326 47.45 11.32 -2.32
N LEU A 327 47.10 11.33 -1.03
CA LEU A 327 48.01 11.77 0.04
C LEU A 327 49.26 10.89 0.16
N ALA A 328 49.12 9.57 0.00
CA ALA A 328 50.25 8.65 0.03
C ALA A 328 51.23 8.87 -1.15
N LEU A 329 50.72 9.32 -2.30
CA LEU A 329 51.54 9.67 -3.47
C LEU A 329 52.32 10.97 -3.25
N HIS A 330 51.73 11.97 -2.58
CA HIS A 330 52.45 13.18 -2.19
C HIS A 330 53.62 12.94 -1.21
N SER A 331 53.54 11.88 -0.39
CA SER A 331 54.50 11.64 0.71
C SER A 331 55.81 10.92 0.31
N GLN A 332 56.01 10.51 -0.94
CA GLN A 332 57.16 9.65 -1.31
C GLN A 332 58.51 10.36 -1.48
N ILE A 333 58.62 11.68 -1.26
CA ILE A 333 59.90 12.40 -1.20
C ILE A 333 59.95 13.13 0.13
N ASN A 334 60.86 12.74 1.05
CA ASN A 334 61.06 13.45 2.32
C ASN A 334 62.14 14.53 2.14
N PRO A 335 61.78 15.79 1.83
CA PRO A 335 62.72 16.77 1.30
C PRO A 335 63.73 17.24 2.35
N HIS A 336 63.31 17.21 3.62
CA HIS A 336 64.08 17.66 4.77
C HIS A 336 65.28 16.77 5.07
N PHE A 337 65.20 15.45 4.82
CA PHE A 337 66.34 14.56 5.01
C PHE A 337 67.44 14.83 3.97
N LEU A 338 67.06 15.05 2.71
CA LEU A 338 68.00 15.28 1.61
C LEU A 338 68.75 16.60 1.78
N PHE A 339 68.06 17.68 2.18
CA PHE A 339 68.68 18.97 2.47
C PHE A 339 69.74 18.87 3.57
N ASN A 340 69.41 18.21 4.69
CA ASN A 340 70.34 18.07 5.81
C ASN A 340 71.57 17.22 5.44
N ALA A 341 71.41 16.20 4.60
CA ALA A 341 72.52 15.39 4.09
C ALA A 341 73.44 16.22 3.19
N LEU A 342 72.88 17.04 2.30
CA LEU A 342 73.65 17.91 1.40
C LEU A 342 74.41 19.00 2.17
N GLU A 343 73.77 19.69 3.11
CA GLU A 343 74.45 20.72 3.90
C GLU A 343 75.60 20.13 4.74
N SER A 344 75.43 18.90 5.22
CA SER A 344 76.50 18.18 5.92
C SER A 344 77.70 17.86 5.01
N ILE A 345 77.45 17.46 3.75
CA ILE A 345 78.50 17.22 2.75
C ILE A 345 79.19 18.54 2.39
N ARG A 346 78.44 19.64 2.22
CA ARG A 346 78.96 20.97 1.92
C ARG A 346 79.97 21.43 2.97
N MET A 347 79.58 21.34 4.24
CA MET A 347 80.41 21.73 5.37
C MET A 347 81.66 20.86 5.47
N HIS A 348 81.57 19.57 5.15
CA HIS A 348 82.74 18.68 5.11
C HIS A 348 83.72 19.03 3.99
N SER A 349 83.23 19.38 2.79
CA SER A 349 84.06 19.82 1.67
C SER A 349 84.75 21.16 1.92
N LEU A 350 84.08 22.11 2.59
CA LEU A 350 84.72 23.37 3.04
C LEU A 350 85.90 23.13 3.99
N LEU A 351 85.73 22.21 4.95
CA LEU A 351 86.79 21.86 5.91
C LEU A 351 88.01 21.22 5.22
N LYS A 352 87.83 20.58 4.06
CA LYS A 352 88.91 20.00 3.25
C LYS A 352 89.50 20.95 2.21
N GLN A 353 89.07 22.22 2.18
CA GLN A 353 89.47 23.22 1.18
C GLN A 353 89.10 22.84 -0.26
N GLU A 354 88.11 21.95 -0.43
CA GLU A 354 87.55 21.59 -1.74
C GLU A 354 86.46 22.60 -2.12
N ASN A 355 86.90 23.83 -2.45
CA ASN A 355 85.99 24.96 -2.67
C ASN A 355 84.99 24.72 -3.81
N GLU A 356 85.42 24.08 -4.90
CA GLU A 356 84.53 23.77 -6.04
C GLU A 356 83.45 22.74 -5.66
N THR A 357 83.81 21.70 -4.89
CA THR A 357 82.86 20.71 -4.36
C THR A 357 81.87 21.36 -3.39
N SER A 358 82.35 22.26 -2.54
CA SER A 358 81.47 23.00 -1.62
C SER A 358 80.46 23.88 -2.37
N GLU A 359 80.90 24.63 -3.38
CA GLU A 359 80.02 25.49 -4.16
C GLU A 359 78.93 24.67 -4.87
N MET A 360 79.29 23.50 -5.39
CA MET A 360 78.35 22.56 -6.02
C MET A 360 77.30 22.03 -5.04
N VAL A 361 77.71 21.64 -3.83
CA VAL A 361 76.79 21.16 -2.82
C VAL A 361 75.93 22.30 -2.26
N GLU A 362 76.45 23.54 -2.23
CA GLU A 362 75.66 24.73 -1.89
C GLU A 362 74.55 25.00 -2.89
N ARG A 363 74.86 24.95 -4.19
CA ARG A 363 73.88 25.11 -5.26
C ARG A 363 72.82 24.01 -5.17
N LEU A 364 73.22 22.77 -4.94
CA LEU A 364 72.31 21.64 -4.76
C LEU A 364 71.43 21.76 -3.50
N ALA A 365 71.97 22.24 -2.39
CA ALA A 365 71.21 22.48 -1.15
C ALA A 365 70.22 23.64 -1.30
N LYS A 366 70.61 24.72 -2.01
CA LYS A 366 69.71 25.85 -2.36
C LYS A 366 68.56 25.38 -3.26
N LEU A 367 68.85 24.56 -4.26
CA LEU A 367 67.83 23.95 -5.14
C LEU A 367 66.85 23.10 -4.32
N GLN A 368 67.36 22.23 -3.44
CA GLN A 368 66.52 21.38 -2.59
C GLN A 368 65.65 22.18 -1.61
N ARG A 369 66.15 23.32 -1.10
CA ARG A 369 65.42 24.21 -0.21
C ARG A 369 64.29 24.94 -0.93
N GLN A 370 64.57 25.52 -2.11
CA GLN A 370 63.55 26.17 -2.94
C GLN A 370 62.40 25.21 -3.27
N TYR A 371 62.71 23.94 -3.54
CA TYR A 371 61.72 22.88 -3.75
C TYR A 371 60.80 22.62 -2.54
N THR A 372 61.31 22.80 -1.31
CA THR A 372 60.58 22.50 -0.07
C THR A 372 59.76 23.70 0.43
N GLU A 373 60.16 24.92 0.08
CA GLU A 373 59.52 26.18 0.51
C GLU A 373 58.33 26.61 -0.39
N TRP A 374 58.07 25.92 -1.49
CA TRP A 374 56.88 26.16 -2.31
C TRP A 374 55.62 25.58 -1.63
N ASP A 375 54.86 26.45 -0.96
CA ASP A 375 53.57 26.13 -0.31
C ASP A 375 52.45 25.78 -1.32
N GLU A 376 52.60 26.17 -2.58
CA GLU A 376 51.61 25.97 -3.66
C GLU A 376 51.99 24.78 -4.58
N ASP A 377 50.98 24.15 -5.19
CA ASP A 377 51.17 23.01 -6.12
C ASP A 377 51.48 23.45 -7.56
N GLU A 378 51.37 24.74 -7.85
CA GLU A 378 51.63 25.39 -9.13
C GLU A 378 52.68 26.50 -8.97
N ILE A 379 53.56 26.67 -9.97
CA ILE A 379 54.58 27.73 -9.99
C ILE A 379 54.70 28.34 -11.39
N SER A 380 55.24 29.55 -11.50
CA SER A 380 55.47 30.16 -12.81
C SER A 380 56.54 29.42 -13.61
N ILE A 381 56.41 29.40 -14.94
CA ILE A 381 57.45 28.88 -15.84
C ILE A 381 58.80 29.54 -15.56
N SER A 382 58.83 30.85 -15.29
CA SER A 382 60.05 31.56 -14.91
C SER A 382 60.75 30.92 -13.70
N GLN A 383 60.00 30.59 -12.64
CA GLN A 383 60.55 29.97 -11.43
C GLN A 383 61.02 28.53 -11.69
N GLU A 384 60.28 27.76 -12.49
CA GLU A 384 60.69 26.41 -12.88
C GLU A 384 61.97 26.45 -13.75
N LEU A 385 62.12 27.45 -14.63
CA LEU A 385 63.30 27.64 -15.48
C LEU A 385 64.55 28.04 -14.69
N GLU A 386 64.41 28.84 -13.61
CA GLU A 386 65.54 29.10 -12.69
C GLU A 386 66.08 27.79 -12.11
N PHE A 387 65.18 26.89 -11.74
CA PHE A 387 65.55 25.57 -11.24
C PHE A 387 66.19 24.69 -12.32
N VAL A 388 65.61 24.65 -13.52
CA VAL A 388 66.16 23.93 -14.69
C VAL A 388 67.57 24.41 -15.04
N LYS A 389 67.78 25.73 -15.08
CA LYS A 389 69.08 26.32 -15.39
C LYS A 389 70.13 25.92 -14.35
N ALA A 390 69.81 26.04 -13.07
CA ALA A 390 70.72 25.65 -12.01
C ALA A 390 71.03 24.14 -12.01
N TYR A 391 70.05 23.30 -12.33
CA TYR A 391 70.26 21.85 -12.53
C TYR A 391 71.19 21.56 -13.72
N LEU A 392 70.97 22.21 -14.87
CA LEU A 392 71.79 22.03 -16.06
C LEU A 392 73.22 22.56 -15.88
N GLU A 393 73.42 23.66 -15.16
CA GLU A 393 74.75 24.14 -14.78
C GLU A 393 75.50 23.10 -13.91
N LEU A 394 74.79 22.47 -12.97
CA LEU A 394 75.34 21.41 -12.12
C LEU A 394 75.70 20.15 -12.95
N GLN A 395 74.85 19.76 -13.90
CA GLN A 395 75.17 18.64 -14.81
C GLN A 395 76.31 18.99 -15.76
N LYS A 396 76.39 20.23 -16.25
CA LYS A 396 77.48 20.71 -17.11
C LYS A 396 78.80 20.68 -16.37
N TYR A 397 78.82 21.01 -15.08
CA TYR A 397 80.01 20.82 -14.25
C TYR A 397 80.42 19.34 -14.15
N ARG A 398 79.47 18.41 -13.94
CA ARG A 398 79.74 16.96 -13.85
C ARG A 398 80.27 16.38 -15.16
N PHE A 399 79.73 16.79 -16.30
CA PHE A 399 80.06 16.25 -17.61
C PHE A 399 81.10 17.07 -18.39
N GLY A 400 81.49 18.25 -17.88
CA GLY A 400 82.42 19.17 -18.53
C GLY A 400 81.91 19.63 -19.89
N ASP A 401 82.82 19.76 -20.86
CA ASP A 401 82.51 20.19 -22.24
C ASP A 401 81.62 19.18 -23.03
N ARG A 402 81.29 18.03 -22.45
CA ARG A 402 80.41 17.04 -23.08
C ARG A 402 78.93 17.42 -23.02
N LEU A 403 78.53 18.34 -22.13
CA LEU A 403 77.16 18.83 -22.06
C LEU A 403 77.13 20.33 -22.36
N SER A 404 76.39 20.69 -23.41
CA SER A 404 75.96 22.06 -23.65
C SER A 404 74.45 22.13 -23.57
N PHE A 405 73.91 23.30 -23.25
CA PHE A 405 72.48 23.49 -23.19
C PHE A 405 72.11 24.90 -23.61
N ASP A 406 70.87 25.04 -24.06
CA ASP A 406 70.28 26.29 -24.47
C ASP A 406 68.82 26.34 -24.00
N ILE A 407 68.39 27.51 -23.51
CA ILE A 407 67.03 27.72 -22.99
C ILE A 407 66.48 28.94 -23.72
N ASP A 408 65.45 28.71 -24.53
CA ASP A 408 64.84 29.73 -25.39
C ASP A 408 63.31 29.73 -25.18
N VAL A 409 62.82 30.68 -24.40
CA VAL A 409 61.42 30.73 -23.95
C VAL A 409 60.84 32.10 -24.21
N ASP A 410 59.70 32.14 -24.91
CA ASP A 410 58.97 33.38 -25.20
C ASP A 410 58.55 34.09 -23.90
N ASP A 411 58.64 35.42 -23.87
CA ASP A 411 58.25 36.25 -22.72
C ASP A 411 56.79 36.00 -22.28
N ASP A 412 55.92 35.71 -23.24
CA ASP A 412 54.50 35.41 -23.02
C ASP A 412 54.26 34.11 -22.23
N CYS A 413 55.26 33.22 -22.18
CA CYS A 413 55.20 31.96 -21.44
C CYS A 413 55.66 32.11 -19.98
N LEU A 414 56.53 33.07 -19.67
CA LEU A 414 57.25 33.12 -18.38
C LEU A 414 56.33 33.19 -17.15
N ASN A 415 55.18 33.86 -17.28
CA ASN A 415 54.22 34.06 -16.18
C ASN A 415 53.12 32.99 -16.11
N LEU A 416 53.09 32.02 -17.03
CA LEU A 416 52.13 30.93 -16.98
C LEU A 416 52.45 30.01 -15.79
N LEU A 417 51.41 29.56 -15.09
CA LEU A 417 51.52 28.64 -13.96
C LEU A 417 51.44 27.20 -14.46
N ILE A 418 52.38 26.38 -14.03
CA ILE A 418 52.43 24.95 -14.33
C ILE A 418 52.62 24.16 -13.02
N PRO A 419 52.26 22.88 -12.98
CA PRO A 419 52.52 22.06 -11.80
C PRO A 419 54.04 22.03 -11.56
N LYS A 420 54.47 22.25 -10.31
CA LYS A 420 55.91 22.22 -9.97
C LYS A 420 56.60 20.94 -10.41
N LEU A 421 57.89 20.99 -10.74
CA LEU A 421 58.67 19.85 -11.25
C LEU A 421 58.15 19.29 -12.59
N THR A 422 57.54 20.11 -13.43
CA THR A 422 57.13 19.65 -14.76
C THR A 422 58.33 19.68 -15.71
N ILE A 423 58.90 20.85 -15.98
CA ILE A 423 59.99 21.02 -16.95
C ILE A 423 61.22 20.25 -16.47
N VAL A 424 61.54 20.33 -15.18
CA VAL A 424 62.76 19.70 -14.68
C VAL A 424 62.74 18.18 -14.80
N THR A 425 61.57 17.54 -14.70
CA THR A 425 61.44 16.08 -14.85
C THR A 425 61.83 15.64 -16.26
N PHE A 426 61.44 16.40 -17.28
CA PHE A 426 61.79 16.10 -18.67
C PHE A 426 63.26 16.40 -18.96
N VAL A 427 63.80 17.49 -18.39
CA VAL A 427 65.22 17.83 -18.50
C VAL A 427 66.11 16.81 -17.78
N GLU A 428 65.71 16.33 -16.60
CA GLU A 428 66.42 15.24 -15.90
C GLU A 428 66.44 13.97 -16.75
N ASN A 429 65.31 13.61 -17.36
CA ASN A 429 65.24 12.46 -18.25
C ASN A 429 66.18 12.62 -19.47
N ALA A 430 66.24 13.81 -20.07
CA ALA A 430 67.18 14.13 -21.16
C ALA A 430 68.65 13.98 -20.72
N CYS A 431 69.01 14.47 -19.53
CA CYS A 431 70.36 14.32 -18.98
C CYS A 431 70.74 12.85 -18.69
N VAL A 432 69.90 12.14 -17.94
CA VAL A 432 70.19 10.79 -17.45
C VAL A 432 70.10 9.75 -18.56
N HIS A 433 69.04 9.78 -19.36
CA HIS A 433 68.80 8.77 -20.38
C HIS A 433 69.37 9.16 -21.75
N GLY A 434 69.45 10.45 -22.07
CA GLY A 434 70.01 10.92 -23.33
C GLY A 434 71.53 11.05 -23.30
N ILE A 435 72.08 11.81 -22.35
CA ILE A 435 73.49 12.26 -22.36
C ILE A 435 74.43 11.34 -21.59
N GLU A 436 74.05 10.80 -20.43
CA GLU A 436 74.96 10.05 -19.54
C GLU A 436 75.65 8.87 -20.23
N SER A 437 74.96 8.23 -21.19
CA SER A 437 75.47 7.06 -21.93
C SER A 437 76.19 7.41 -23.24
N LYS A 438 76.24 8.68 -23.66
CA LYS A 438 76.83 9.13 -24.93
C LYS A 438 78.26 9.63 -24.72
N THR A 439 79.24 9.10 -25.45
CA THR A 439 80.66 9.49 -25.30
C THR A 439 81.04 10.81 -25.99
N THR A 440 80.23 11.27 -26.95
CA THR A 440 80.42 12.53 -27.68
C THR A 440 79.72 13.71 -26.99
N PRO A 441 80.10 14.97 -27.30
CA PRO A 441 79.37 16.13 -26.82
C PRO A 441 77.91 16.09 -27.25
N GLY A 442 77.01 16.45 -26.33
CA GLY A 442 75.58 16.52 -26.57
C GLY A 442 74.98 17.83 -26.09
N TRP A 443 73.82 18.14 -26.66
CA TRP A 443 73.05 19.34 -26.40
C TRP A 443 71.71 18.99 -25.78
N ILE A 444 71.25 19.84 -24.87
CA ILE A 444 69.87 19.86 -24.38
C ILE A 444 69.28 21.23 -24.71
N PHE A 445 68.15 21.23 -25.42
CA PHE A 445 67.39 22.43 -25.72
C PHE A 445 66.08 22.41 -24.95
N VAL A 446 65.79 23.50 -24.25
CA VAL A 446 64.49 23.71 -23.60
C VAL A 446 63.85 24.90 -24.29
N ARG A 447 62.76 24.66 -25.01
CA ARG A 447 62.04 25.69 -25.74
C ARG A 447 60.59 25.78 -25.27
N ALA A 448 60.06 27.00 -25.14
CA ALA A 448 58.63 27.16 -24.88
C ALA A 448 58.08 28.37 -25.62
N SER A 449 57.02 28.15 -26.39
CA SER A 449 56.34 29.17 -27.18
C SER A 449 54.83 29.13 -26.97
N SER A 450 54.15 30.25 -27.22
CA SER A 450 52.70 30.36 -27.08
C SER A 450 52.10 31.01 -28.32
N ASP A 451 51.08 30.39 -28.91
CA ASP A 451 50.29 30.99 -30.01
C ASP A 451 49.04 31.74 -29.50
N GLY A 452 48.87 31.82 -28.19
CA GLY A 452 47.72 32.42 -27.50
C GLY A 452 46.61 31.44 -27.15
N GLU A 453 46.49 30.31 -27.85
CA GLU A 453 45.54 29.23 -27.54
C GLU A 453 46.24 28.07 -26.80
N PHE A 454 47.42 27.68 -27.27
CA PHE A 454 48.25 26.64 -26.70
C PHE A 454 49.66 27.14 -26.39
N MET A 455 50.18 26.71 -25.24
CA MET A 455 51.60 26.75 -24.94
C MET A 455 52.22 25.43 -25.39
N THR A 456 53.28 25.50 -26.18
CA THR A 456 54.07 24.35 -26.63
C THR A 456 55.41 24.38 -25.91
N LEU A 457 55.65 23.37 -25.09
CA LEU A 457 56.92 23.13 -24.38
C LEU A 457 57.65 21.98 -25.08
N GLU A 458 58.89 22.23 -25.48
CA GLU A 458 59.76 21.29 -26.16
C GLU A 458 61.04 21.06 -25.34
N ILE A 459 61.35 19.78 -25.10
CA ILE A 459 62.62 19.36 -24.50
C ILE A 459 63.28 18.42 -25.50
N GLU A 460 64.39 18.87 -26.06
CA GLU A 460 65.17 18.14 -27.07
C GLU A 460 66.54 17.78 -26.51
N ASP A 461 66.95 16.53 -26.66
CA ASP A 461 68.32 16.08 -26.40
C ASP A 461 68.94 15.47 -27.65
N THR A 462 70.23 15.72 -27.86
CA THR A 462 71.01 15.05 -28.91
C THR A 462 71.70 13.81 -28.36
N GLY A 463 71.03 13.02 -27.53
CA GLY A 463 71.56 11.88 -26.79
C GLY A 463 71.67 10.60 -27.62
N ILE A 464 71.53 9.44 -26.94
CA ILE A 464 71.54 8.12 -27.57
C ILE A 464 70.22 7.75 -28.25
N GLY A 465 69.14 8.52 -28.02
CA GLY A 465 67.80 8.20 -28.52
C GLY A 465 67.23 6.89 -27.95
N MET A 466 66.06 6.50 -28.46
CA MET A 466 65.35 5.28 -28.05
C MET A 466 64.98 4.45 -29.28
N GLU A 467 64.95 3.13 -29.13
CA GLU A 467 64.40 2.23 -30.14
C GLU A 467 62.90 2.53 -30.38
N GLU A 468 62.40 2.27 -31.59
CA GLU A 468 61.02 2.62 -31.97
C GLU A 468 59.97 2.02 -31.02
N ASP A 469 60.19 0.79 -30.55
CA ASP A 469 59.31 0.13 -29.59
C ASP A 469 59.31 0.80 -28.21
N GLU A 470 60.48 1.28 -27.75
CA GLU A 470 60.61 1.98 -26.47
C GLU A 470 59.95 3.38 -26.55
N SER A 471 60.21 4.10 -27.64
CA SER A 471 59.62 5.41 -27.94
C SER A 471 58.09 5.33 -28.00
N ARG A 472 57.53 4.37 -28.76
CA ARG A 472 56.07 4.16 -28.85
C ARG A 472 55.44 3.79 -27.52
N ASN A 473 56.11 2.95 -26.73
CA ASN A 473 55.63 2.56 -25.41
C ASN A 473 55.60 3.78 -24.46
N LEU A 474 56.67 4.56 -24.43
CA LEU A 474 56.73 5.77 -23.60
C LEU A 474 55.66 6.79 -24.00
N LEU A 475 55.49 7.05 -25.30
CA LEU A 475 54.44 7.94 -25.81
C LEU A 475 53.03 7.47 -25.41
N ARG A 476 52.76 6.16 -25.51
CA ARG A 476 51.48 5.58 -25.08
C ARG A 476 51.27 5.80 -23.58
N ARG A 477 52.30 5.58 -22.75
CA ARG A 477 52.21 5.80 -21.30
C ARG A 477 52.00 7.27 -20.96
N MET A 478 52.59 8.20 -21.71
CA MET A 478 52.36 9.64 -21.55
C MET A 478 50.91 10.04 -21.90
N ARG A 479 50.39 9.57 -23.05
CA ARG A 479 49.02 9.88 -23.51
C ARG A 479 47.92 9.27 -22.65
N PHE A 480 48.16 8.12 -22.02
CA PHE A 480 47.19 7.42 -21.18
C PHE A 480 47.58 7.38 -19.69
N ALA A 481 48.42 8.32 -19.25
CA ALA A 481 48.89 8.42 -17.87
C ALA A 481 47.71 8.39 -16.89
N ASN A 482 47.77 7.48 -15.91
CA ASN A 482 46.76 7.35 -14.87
C ASN A 482 47.41 6.90 -13.54
N ILE A 483 46.63 6.95 -12.46
CA ILE A 483 47.11 6.65 -11.10
C ILE A 483 47.64 5.21 -10.97
N GLU A 484 47.12 4.24 -11.72
CA GLU A 484 47.57 2.84 -11.65
C GLU A 484 48.96 2.64 -12.27
N MET A 485 49.28 3.37 -13.34
CA MET A 485 50.58 3.33 -14.02
C MET A 485 51.74 3.86 -13.15
N LEU A 486 51.45 4.63 -12.09
CA LEU A 486 52.46 5.10 -11.14
C LEU A 486 53.00 3.99 -10.23
N LYS A 487 52.31 2.84 -10.16
CA LYS A 487 52.74 1.67 -9.37
C LYS A 487 53.69 0.75 -10.16
N GLU A 488 53.86 0.98 -11.45
CA GLU A 488 54.73 0.19 -12.33
C GLU A 488 56.20 0.65 -12.23
N LYS A 489 57.15 -0.28 -12.39
CA LYS A 489 58.58 0.04 -12.38
C LYS A 489 58.99 0.73 -13.69
N GLY A 490 59.65 1.90 -13.59
CA GLY A 490 60.35 2.57 -14.70
C GLY A 490 59.78 3.93 -15.10
N ARG A 491 60.67 4.93 -15.25
CA ARG A 491 60.42 6.34 -15.63
C ARG A 491 59.16 6.97 -14.98
N VAL A 492 58.97 6.73 -13.69
CA VAL A 492 57.80 7.16 -12.89
C VAL A 492 57.62 8.68 -12.88
N GLY A 493 58.73 9.43 -12.94
CA GLY A 493 58.73 10.90 -12.98
C GLY A 493 57.94 11.46 -14.17
N ILE A 494 58.22 10.99 -15.40
CA ILE A 494 57.53 11.46 -16.61
C ILE A 494 56.02 11.22 -16.52
N ILE A 495 55.60 10.03 -16.10
CA ILE A 495 54.17 9.68 -16.00
C ILE A 495 53.47 10.57 -14.98
N ASN A 496 54.15 10.90 -13.89
CA ASN A 496 53.63 11.81 -12.87
C ASN A 496 53.52 13.26 -13.40
N ALA A 497 54.50 13.75 -14.16
CA ALA A 497 54.42 15.06 -14.81
C ALA A 497 53.25 15.11 -15.82
N CYS A 498 53.10 14.08 -16.68
CA CYS A 498 52.00 14.00 -17.64
C CYS A 498 50.62 13.95 -16.96
N LEU A 499 50.48 13.15 -15.89
CA LEU A 499 49.23 13.05 -15.14
C LEU A 499 48.84 14.40 -14.53
N ARG A 500 49.79 15.13 -13.92
CA ARG A 500 49.53 16.45 -13.33
C ARG A 500 49.10 17.47 -14.38
N LEU A 501 49.78 17.51 -15.53
CA LEU A 501 49.39 18.37 -16.66
C LEU A 501 47.98 18.04 -17.19
N LYS A 502 47.63 16.76 -17.29
CA LYS A 502 46.27 16.33 -17.68
C LYS A 502 45.22 16.74 -16.65
N MET A 503 45.53 16.64 -15.36
CA MET A 503 44.62 17.02 -14.28
C MET A 503 44.28 18.52 -14.29
N ILE A 504 45.27 19.39 -14.52
CA ILE A 504 45.02 20.84 -14.57
C ILE A 504 44.32 21.28 -15.87
N SER A 505 44.46 20.51 -16.94
CA SER A 505 43.92 20.85 -18.27
C SER A 505 42.63 20.10 -18.63
N ASP A 506 41.98 19.44 -17.68
CA ASP A 506 40.79 18.59 -17.91
C ASP A 506 40.99 17.59 -19.07
N GLU A 507 42.16 16.92 -19.09
CA GLU A 507 42.60 15.97 -20.12
C GLU A 507 42.85 16.56 -21.53
N GLU A 508 42.86 17.88 -21.69
CA GLU A 508 43.11 18.55 -22.99
C GLU A 508 44.61 18.68 -23.35
N THR A 509 45.54 18.34 -22.44
CA THR A 509 46.98 18.33 -22.77
C THR A 509 47.33 17.20 -23.75
N SER A 510 48.07 17.56 -24.81
CA SER A 510 48.59 16.58 -25.77
C SER A 510 50.10 16.40 -25.59
N PHE A 511 50.54 15.16 -25.81
CA PHE A 511 51.94 14.75 -25.70
C PHE A 511 52.37 14.10 -27.00
N ASP A 512 53.55 14.51 -27.47
CA ASP A 512 54.25 13.90 -28.59
C ASP A 512 55.71 13.63 -28.25
N LEU A 513 56.25 12.60 -28.88
CA LEU A 513 57.61 12.15 -28.64
C LEU A 513 58.18 11.62 -29.94
N ASP A 514 59.29 12.22 -30.37
CA ASP A 514 60.08 11.77 -31.50
C ASP A 514 61.46 11.36 -30.99
N SER A 515 61.96 10.21 -31.44
CA SER A 515 63.25 9.70 -31.00
C SER A 515 63.80 8.70 -32.01
N GLU A 516 65.09 8.84 -32.31
CA GLU A 516 65.81 7.95 -33.21
C GLU A 516 67.13 7.51 -32.55
N PRO A 517 67.45 6.21 -32.55
CA PRO A 517 68.69 5.70 -31.98
C PRO A 517 69.93 6.40 -32.55
N GLY A 518 70.74 6.97 -31.67
CA GLY A 518 71.97 7.70 -31.97
C GLY A 518 71.78 9.19 -32.31
N THR A 519 70.57 9.62 -32.65
CA THR A 519 70.25 11.00 -33.06
C THR A 519 69.81 11.84 -31.87
N GLY A 520 68.89 11.34 -31.04
CA GLY A 520 68.36 12.07 -29.90
C GLY A 520 66.88 11.79 -29.58
N THR A 521 66.29 12.64 -28.75
CA THR A 521 64.87 12.61 -28.38
C THR A 521 64.30 14.03 -28.33
N LEU A 522 63.13 14.25 -28.91
CA LEU A 522 62.33 15.45 -28.75
C LEU A 522 61.00 15.08 -28.07
N VAL A 523 60.75 15.71 -26.92
CA VAL A 523 59.45 15.65 -26.24
C VAL A 523 58.72 16.96 -26.48
N SER A 524 57.50 16.90 -27.03
CA SER A 524 56.64 18.05 -27.25
C SER A 524 55.37 17.95 -26.43
N ILE A 525 55.06 18.98 -25.66
CA ILE A 525 53.91 19.05 -24.76
C ILE A 525 53.09 20.28 -25.13
N LYS A 526 51.83 20.09 -25.51
CA LYS A 526 50.92 21.20 -25.80
C LYS A 526 49.81 21.29 -24.78
N VAL A 527 49.73 22.42 -24.10
CA VAL A 527 48.79 22.68 -23.01
C VAL A 527 47.94 23.91 -23.34
N PRO A 528 46.60 23.87 -23.20
CA PRO A 528 45.78 25.05 -23.46
C PRO A 528 46.07 26.16 -22.46
N VAL A 529 46.38 27.37 -22.94
CA VAL A 529 46.79 28.52 -22.12
C VAL A 529 45.70 28.92 -21.11
N LYS A 530 44.41 28.66 -21.42
CA LYS A 530 43.27 28.94 -20.53
C LYS A 530 43.35 28.25 -19.16
N TYR A 531 44.09 27.14 -19.05
CA TYR A 531 44.29 26.40 -17.80
C TYR A 531 45.58 26.78 -17.07
N LEU A 532 46.49 27.51 -17.72
CA LEU A 532 47.79 27.90 -17.16
C LEU A 532 47.83 29.34 -16.65
N LYS A 533 46.77 30.12 -16.91
CA LYS A 533 46.59 31.42 -16.26
C LYS A 533 45.96 31.13 -14.91
N GLY A 534 46.70 31.33 -13.82
CA GLY A 534 46.23 31.06 -12.46
C GLY A 534 44.79 31.52 -12.26
N LEU A 535 43.98 30.69 -11.60
CA LEU A 535 42.63 31.04 -11.19
C LEU A 535 42.67 32.43 -10.52
N HIS A 536 42.03 33.41 -11.15
CA HIS A 536 41.80 34.73 -10.55
C HIS A 536 41.06 34.63 -9.22
#